data_AF-A0A6P2EDQ8-F1
#
_entry.id   AF-A0A6P2EDQ8-F1
#
_cell.length_a   1.000
_cell.length_b   1.000
_cell.length_c   1.000
_cell.angle_alpha   90.00
_cell.angle_beta   90.00
_cell.angle_gamma   90.00
#
_symmetry.space_group_name_H-M   'P 1'
#
loop_
_entity.id
_entity.type
_entity.pdbx_description
1 polymer ?
#
loop_
_entity_poly.entity_id
_entity_poly.type
_entity_poly.pdbx_seq_one_letter_code
_entity_poly.pdbx_strand_id
1 'polypeptide(L)'
;MNTLPLDCLVANFLACEGRFDEPPLPDEANVYPIPLDEIHLLGVQLSESEDELLFFAHPGPQLVSQDPPQVDESSFEELELGDDTDGRWVLAADRSSGRYTLWISVGHERVGHVEFARIVDNLRWRFALWDDVLADRNDPSPAVT
;
A
#
# COMPACT_ATOMS: atom_id res chain seq x y z
N MET A 1 26.63 0.12 3.20
CA MET A 1 26.01 -1.19 3.48
C MET A 1 25.62 -1.81 2.14
N ASN A 2 25.54 -3.14 2.01
CA ASN A 2 25.02 -3.75 0.79
C ASN A 2 23.49 -3.77 0.89
N THR A 3 22.83 -2.88 0.17
CA THR A 3 21.36 -2.83 0.06
C THR A 3 20.86 -4.09 -0.64
N LEU A 4 19.83 -4.73 -0.09
CA LEU A 4 19.24 -5.93 -0.69
C LEU A 4 18.34 -5.54 -1.87
N PRO A 5 18.44 -6.19 -3.02
CA PRO A 5 17.52 -5.98 -4.13
C PRO A 5 16.05 -6.19 -3.72
N LEU A 6 15.12 -5.41 -4.31
CA LEU A 6 13.70 -5.47 -3.95
C LEU A 6 13.10 -6.86 -4.27
N ASP A 7 13.43 -7.44 -5.41
CA ASP A 7 13.01 -8.80 -5.78
C ASP A 7 13.41 -9.84 -4.72
N CYS A 8 14.61 -9.70 -4.13
CA CYS A 8 15.09 -10.56 -3.04
C CYS A 8 14.31 -10.35 -1.74
N LEU A 9 13.94 -9.10 -1.41
CA LEU A 9 13.13 -8.78 -0.25
C LEU A 9 11.72 -9.37 -0.38
N VAL A 10 11.06 -9.16 -1.52
CA VAL A 10 9.72 -9.69 -1.81
C VAL A 10 9.74 -11.22 -1.84
N ALA A 11 10.75 -11.81 -2.49
CA ALA A 11 10.83 -13.26 -2.60
C ALA A 11 10.99 -13.93 -1.23
N ASN A 12 11.85 -13.38 -0.37
CA ASN A 12 12.02 -13.89 0.97
C ASN A 12 10.75 -13.76 1.81
N PHE A 13 10.07 -12.62 1.73
CA PHE A 13 8.81 -12.39 2.44
C PHE A 13 7.74 -13.42 2.03
N LEU A 14 7.49 -13.59 0.73
CA LEU A 14 6.50 -14.53 0.21
C LEU A 14 6.85 -15.99 0.55
N ALA A 15 8.14 -16.35 0.54
CA ALA A 15 8.61 -17.66 0.98
C ALA A 15 8.31 -17.92 2.46
N CYS A 16 8.45 -16.91 3.32
CA CYS A 16 8.13 -17.02 4.75
C CYS A 16 6.61 -17.14 5.00
N GLU A 17 5.79 -16.53 4.16
CA GLU A 17 4.32 -16.65 4.19
C GLU A 17 3.80 -17.98 3.59
N GLY A 18 4.69 -18.84 3.07
CA GLY A 18 4.32 -20.10 2.43
C GLY A 18 3.69 -19.91 1.04
N ARG A 19 3.92 -18.77 0.39
CA ARG A 19 3.31 -18.36 -0.88
C ARG A 19 4.34 -18.27 -2.01
N PHE A 20 5.23 -19.27 -2.11
CA PHE A 20 6.34 -19.26 -3.06
C PHE A 20 6.30 -20.49 -3.98
N ASP A 21 5.30 -20.52 -4.85
CA ASP A 21 5.24 -21.50 -5.95
C ASP A 21 6.04 -21.00 -7.17
N GLU A 22 6.13 -19.68 -7.35
CA GLU A 22 6.84 -19.02 -8.46
C GLU A 22 7.61 -17.76 -7.98
N PRO A 23 8.65 -17.34 -8.71
CA PRO A 23 9.36 -16.10 -8.41
C PRO A 23 8.42 -14.89 -8.50
N PRO A 24 8.50 -13.91 -7.57
CA PRO A 24 7.70 -12.70 -7.67
C PRO A 24 8.11 -11.93 -8.92
N LEU A 25 7.11 -11.61 -9.75
CA LEU A 25 7.28 -10.76 -10.92
C LEU A 25 6.54 -9.45 -10.67
N PRO A 26 7.16 -8.30 -10.96
CA PRO A 26 6.46 -7.04 -10.91
C PRO A 26 5.49 -6.94 -12.10
N ASP A 27 4.50 -6.06 -11.97
CA ASP A 27 3.57 -5.73 -13.05
C ASP A 27 4.18 -4.78 -14.10
N GLU A 28 3.38 -4.34 -15.06
CA GLU A 28 3.81 -3.41 -16.13
C GLU A 28 4.29 -2.05 -15.60
N ALA A 29 3.87 -1.67 -14.39
CA ALA A 29 4.30 -0.45 -13.71
C ALA A 29 5.50 -0.68 -12.79
N ASN A 30 6.12 -1.86 -12.85
CA ASN A 30 7.25 -2.27 -11.99
C ASN A 30 6.87 -2.36 -10.50
N VAL A 31 5.59 -2.65 -10.19
CA VAL A 31 5.09 -2.83 -8.84
C VAL A 31 5.07 -4.33 -8.51
N TYR A 32 5.65 -4.71 -7.38
CA TYR A 32 5.51 -6.04 -6.82
C TYR A 32 4.20 -6.14 -6.02
N PRO A 33 3.23 -6.99 -6.43
CA PRO A 33 2.01 -7.20 -5.68
C PRO A 33 2.25 -8.19 -4.53
N ILE A 34 1.85 -7.79 -3.32
CA ILE A 34 1.86 -8.63 -2.11
C ILE A 34 0.42 -8.73 -1.61
N PRO A 35 -0.19 -9.92 -1.53
CA PRO A 35 -1.56 -10.01 -1.06
C PRO A 35 -1.69 -9.62 0.42
N LEU A 36 -2.65 -8.73 0.70
CA LEU A 36 -3.05 -8.37 2.06
C LEU A 36 -4.13 -9.34 2.56
N ASP A 37 -5.10 -9.65 1.70
CA ASP A 37 -6.17 -10.62 1.92
C ASP A 37 -6.55 -11.33 0.59
N GLU A 38 -7.79 -11.79 0.45
CA GLU A 38 -8.27 -12.49 -0.75
C GLU A 38 -8.53 -11.55 -1.95
N ILE A 39 -8.71 -10.26 -1.71
CA ILE A 39 -9.15 -9.27 -2.71
C ILE A 39 -8.21 -8.07 -2.84
N HIS A 40 -7.45 -7.75 -1.79
CA HIS A 40 -6.60 -6.58 -1.71
C HIS A 40 -5.12 -6.95 -1.86
N LEU A 41 -4.42 -6.10 -2.61
CA LEU A 41 -2.98 -6.20 -2.83
C LEU A 41 -2.30 -4.94 -2.28
N LEU A 42 -1.16 -5.16 -1.64
CA LEU A 42 -0.14 -4.17 -1.36
C LEU A 42 0.79 -4.09 -2.58
N GLY A 43 0.98 -2.90 -3.11
CA GLY A 43 2.04 -2.62 -4.07
C GLY A 43 3.34 -2.23 -3.37
N VAL A 44 4.46 -2.77 -3.83
CA VAL A 44 5.80 -2.34 -3.43
C VAL A 44 6.64 -2.06 -4.66
N GLN A 45 7.26 -0.88 -4.74
CA GLN A 45 8.15 -0.52 -5.84
C GLN A 45 9.34 0.30 -5.34
N LEU A 46 10.38 0.39 -6.17
CA LEU A 46 11.45 1.37 -5.98
C LEU A 46 10.98 2.75 -6.43
N SER A 47 11.43 3.80 -5.76
CA SER A 47 11.29 5.17 -6.26
C SER A 47 12.11 5.35 -7.55
N GLU A 48 11.82 6.40 -8.32
CA GLU A 48 12.58 6.71 -9.54
C GLU A 48 14.08 6.96 -9.28
N SER A 49 14.43 7.40 -8.06
CA SER A 49 15.83 7.59 -7.66
C SER A 49 16.49 6.31 -7.14
N GLU A 50 15.73 5.21 -7.01
CA GLU A 50 16.15 3.92 -6.43
C GLU A 50 16.62 4.00 -4.96
N ASP A 51 16.45 5.15 -4.30
CA ASP A 51 16.89 5.34 -2.91
C ASP A 51 15.81 4.95 -1.89
N GLU A 52 14.56 4.83 -2.33
CA GLU A 52 13.40 4.60 -1.46
C GLU A 52 12.55 3.43 -1.95
N LEU A 53 11.97 2.71 -0.99
CA LEU A 53 10.91 1.75 -1.22
C LEU A 53 9.57 2.41 -0.92
N LEU A 54 8.67 2.35 -1.91
CA LEU A 54 7.32 2.89 -1.84
C LEU A 54 6.35 1.72 -1.61
N PHE A 55 5.67 1.74 -0.47
CA PHE A 55 4.65 0.76 -0.10
C PHE A 55 3.29 1.43 -0.16
N PHE A 56 2.32 0.84 -0.84
CA PHE A 56 0.99 1.41 -0.94
C PHE A 56 -0.12 0.37 -1.10
N ALA A 57 -1.31 0.69 -0.60
CA ALA A 57 -2.52 -0.11 -0.79
C ALA A 57 -3.75 0.79 -0.88
N HIS A 58 -4.86 0.23 -1.35
CA HIS A 58 -6.09 0.99 -1.64
C HIS A 58 -7.25 0.50 -0.77
N PRO A 59 -7.41 1.05 0.45
CA PRO A 59 -8.52 0.69 1.31
C PRO A 59 -9.83 1.29 0.80
N GLY A 60 -10.94 0.73 1.26
CA GLY A 60 -12.29 1.09 0.89
C GLY A 60 -12.82 0.26 -0.29
N PRO A 61 -14.11 0.43 -0.62
CA PRO A 61 -14.74 -0.35 -1.68
C PRO A 61 -14.01 -0.13 -3.01
N GLN A 62 -13.76 -1.21 -3.75
CA GLN A 62 -13.30 -1.13 -5.14
C GLN A 62 -14.36 -0.36 -5.94
N LEU A 63 -14.09 0.92 -6.21
CA LEU A 63 -15.01 1.76 -6.97
C LEU A 63 -15.02 1.27 -8.41
N VAL A 64 -16.18 0.72 -8.80
CA VAL A 64 -16.46 0.33 -10.18
C VAL A 64 -16.72 1.61 -10.97
N SER A 65 -15.72 2.12 -11.69
CA SER A 65 -15.86 3.03 -12.85
C SER A 65 -14.63 2.80 -13.74
N GLN A 66 -14.69 2.29 -14.97
CA GLN A 66 -15.40 2.74 -16.19
C GLN A 66 -15.12 4.19 -16.60
N ASP A 67 -13.86 4.59 -16.60
CA ASP A 67 -13.17 5.45 -17.59
C ASP A 67 -11.84 5.91 -16.99
N PRO A 68 -10.79 6.18 -17.79
CA PRO A 68 -9.53 6.68 -17.24
C PRO A 68 -9.77 8.08 -16.64
N PRO A 69 -9.46 8.30 -15.34
CA PRO A 69 -9.67 9.60 -14.72
C PRO A 69 -8.75 10.64 -15.37
N GLN A 70 -9.32 11.78 -15.74
CA GLN A 70 -8.53 12.96 -16.11
C GLN A 70 -7.89 13.49 -14.82
N VAL A 71 -6.58 13.28 -14.69
CA VAL A 71 -5.81 13.70 -13.52
C VAL A 71 -5.76 15.23 -13.48
N ASP A 72 -6.55 15.81 -12.57
CA ASP A 72 -6.39 17.19 -12.14
C ASP A 72 -5.61 17.17 -10.82
N GLU A 73 -4.36 17.64 -10.84
CA GLU A 73 -3.44 17.65 -9.68
C GLU A 73 -4.03 18.42 -8.48
N SER A 74 -5.08 19.22 -8.67
CA SER A 74 -5.79 19.96 -7.62
C SER A 74 -6.79 19.12 -6.80
N SER A 75 -6.94 17.82 -7.09
CA SER A 75 -7.96 16.95 -6.49
C SER A 75 -7.47 15.99 -5.39
N PHE A 76 -6.18 16.04 -5.03
CA PHE A 76 -5.62 15.17 -4.00
C PHE A 76 -5.66 15.82 -2.62
N GLU A 77 -6.22 15.11 -1.64
CA GLU A 77 -6.18 15.48 -0.22
C GLU A 77 -5.33 14.46 0.54
N GLU A 78 -4.28 14.92 1.20
CA GLU A 78 -3.41 14.07 2.02
C GLU A 78 -3.74 14.24 3.50
N LEU A 79 -3.90 13.12 4.20
CA LEU A 79 -4.03 13.05 5.64
C LEU A 79 -2.83 12.32 6.23
N GLU A 80 -2.10 13.01 7.11
CA GLU A 80 -1.03 12.39 7.89
C GLU A 80 -1.60 11.51 9.00
N LEU A 81 -1.18 10.24 9.01
CA LEU A 81 -1.64 9.24 9.98
C LEU A 81 -0.69 9.08 11.17
N GLY A 82 0.45 9.77 11.14
CA GLY A 82 1.50 9.71 12.14
C GLY A 82 2.83 9.22 11.57
N ASP A 83 3.82 9.14 12.45
CA ASP A 83 5.19 8.75 12.17
C ASP A 83 5.60 7.67 13.16
N ASP A 84 6.28 6.64 12.68
CA ASP A 84 6.84 5.58 13.51
C ASP A 84 8.26 5.19 13.06
N THR A 85 8.75 4.04 13.50
CA THR A 85 10.11 3.59 13.15
C THR A 85 10.30 3.28 11.66
N ASP A 86 9.22 3.13 10.88
CA ASP A 86 9.28 2.97 9.43
C ASP A 86 9.28 4.31 8.70
N GLY A 87 8.58 5.30 9.26
CA GLY A 87 8.49 6.65 8.71
C GLY A 87 7.07 7.20 8.75
N ARG A 88 6.85 8.24 7.93
CA ARG A 88 5.60 8.99 7.86
C ARG A 88 4.56 8.23 7.04
N TRP A 89 3.43 7.94 7.67
CA TRP A 89 2.29 7.29 7.06
C TRP A 89 1.29 8.32 6.53
N VAL A 90 0.84 8.13 5.29
CA VAL A 90 -0.06 9.06 4.60
C VAL A 90 -1.26 8.31 4.03
N LEU A 91 -2.45 8.86 4.20
CA LEU A 91 -3.65 8.48 3.45
C LEU A 91 -3.95 9.58 2.44
N ALA A 92 -3.75 9.30 1.16
CA ALA A 92 -4.14 10.19 0.07
C ALA A 92 -5.55 9.82 -0.42
N ALA A 93 -6.37 10.83 -0.67
CA ALA A 93 -7.69 10.69 -1.29
C ALA A 93 -7.67 11.36 -2.66
N ASP A 94 -7.93 10.59 -3.71
CA ASP A 94 -8.24 11.13 -5.03
C ASP A 94 -9.73 11.47 -5.08
N ARG A 95 -10.06 12.76 -5.03
CA ARG A 95 -11.46 13.22 -5.06
C ARG A 95 -12.16 12.91 -6.38
N SER A 96 -11.43 12.73 -7.47
CA SER A 96 -12.00 12.47 -8.80
C SER A 96 -12.49 11.04 -8.94
N SER A 97 -11.72 10.08 -8.40
CA SER A 97 -12.06 8.66 -8.43
C SER A 97 -12.73 8.17 -7.15
N GLY A 98 -12.73 8.97 -6.07
CA GLY A 98 -13.15 8.55 -4.73
C GLY A 98 -12.22 7.51 -4.10
N ARG A 99 -11.07 7.23 -4.72
CA ARG A 99 -10.14 6.19 -4.30
C ARG A 99 -9.21 6.72 -3.22
N TYR A 100 -8.99 5.90 -2.21
CA TYR A 100 -8.01 6.15 -1.16
C TYR A 100 -6.75 5.34 -1.42
N THR A 101 -5.60 5.91 -1.05
CA THR A 101 -4.30 5.25 -1.12
C THR A 101 -3.59 5.47 0.21
N LEU A 102 -3.42 4.38 0.96
CA LEU A 102 -2.59 4.34 2.14
C LEU A 102 -1.15 4.04 1.69
N TRP A 103 -0.18 4.86 2.07
CA TRP A 103 1.20 4.67 1.65
C TRP A 103 2.25 5.14 2.66
N ILE A 104 3.47 4.65 2.47
CA ILE A 104 4.69 5.05 3.18
C ILE A 104 5.90 4.98 2.22
N SER A 105 6.84 5.90 2.37
CA SER A 105 8.17 5.84 1.75
C SER A 105 9.24 5.55 2.81
N VAL A 106 10.12 4.59 2.52
CA VAL A 106 11.19 4.16 3.43
C VAL A 106 12.52 4.08 2.67
N GLY A 107 13.57 4.69 3.22
CA GLY A 107 14.90 4.62 2.61
C GLY A 107 15.39 3.17 2.44
N HIS A 108 15.68 2.76 1.21
CA HIS A 108 15.94 1.38 0.81
C HIS A 108 17.16 0.79 1.53
N GLU A 109 18.20 1.59 1.75
CA GLU A 109 19.40 1.17 2.47
C GLU A 109 19.16 0.70 3.91
N ARG A 110 17.99 1.05 4.49
CA ARG A 110 17.60 0.72 5.86
C ARG A 110 16.77 -0.55 5.94
N VAL A 111 16.40 -1.15 4.80
CA VAL A 111 15.43 -2.24 4.75
C VAL A 111 16.12 -3.58 4.51
N GLY A 112 16.16 -4.40 5.56
CA GLY A 112 16.44 -5.83 5.47
C GLY A 112 15.14 -6.66 5.45
N HIS A 113 15.28 -7.99 5.47
CA HIS A 113 14.12 -8.90 5.47
C HIS A 113 13.17 -8.68 6.66
N VAL A 114 13.73 -8.39 7.84
CA VAL A 114 12.94 -8.17 9.07
C VAL A 114 12.19 -6.85 8.99
N GLU A 115 12.86 -5.79 8.55
CA GLU A 115 12.25 -4.48 8.37
C GLU A 115 11.16 -4.53 7.30
N PHE A 116 11.40 -5.23 6.19
CA PHE A 116 10.41 -5.43 5.13
C PHE A 116 9.15 -6.10 5.66
N ALA A 117 9.28 -7.24 6.35
CA ALA A 117 8.13 -7.95 6.94
C ALA A 117 7.36 -7.06 7.93
N ARG A 118 8.09 -6.33 8.78
CA ARG A 118 7.49 -5.41 9.76
C ARG A 118 6.70 -4.28 9.09
N ILE A 119 7.22 -3.68 8.02
CA ILE A 119 6.53 -2.64 7.25
C ILE A 119 5.24 -3.20 6.64
N VAL A 120 5.31 -4.39 6.03
CA VAL A 120 4.14 -5.05 5.43
C VAL A 120 3.07 -5.33 6.49
N ASP A 121 3.43 -5.85 7.66
CA ASP A 121 2.48 -6.10 8.76
C ASP A 121 1.86 -4.81 9.32
N ASN A 122 2.68 -3.76 9.47
CA ASN A 122 2.20 -2.43 9.87
C ASN A 122 1.20 -1.86 8.88
N LEU A 123 1.44 -2.08 7.58
CA LEU A 123 0.52 -1.66 6.53
C LEU A 123 -0.75 -2.51 6.54
N ARG A 124 -0.66 -3.84 6.69
CA ARG A 124 -1.84 -4.73 6.87
C ARG A 124 -2.77 -4.23 7.98
N TRP A 125 -2.20 -3.91 9.15
CA TRP A 125 -2.99 -3.42 10.29
C TRP A 125 -3.66 -2.06 10.00
N ARG A 126 -2.91 -1.10 9.44
CA ARG A 126 -3.46 0.22 9.08
C ARG A 126 -4.48 0.14 7.95
N PHE A 127 -4.26 -0.76 6.99
CA PHE A 127 -5.16 -1.03 5.90
C PHE A 127 -6.51 -1.50 6.43
N ALA A 128 -6.53 -2.54 7.27
CA ALA A 128 -7.76 -3.05 7.86
C ALA A 128 -8.54 -1.98 8.63
N LEU A 129 -7.83 -1.17 9.44
CA LEU A 129 -8.45 -0.05 10.16
C LEU A 129 -9.12 0.95 9.21
N TRP A 130 -8.43 1.34 8.13
CA TRP A 130 -8.96 2.32 7.20
C TRP A 130 -10.03 1.75 6.27
N ASP A 131 -9.94 0.48 5.91
CA ASP A 131 -10.96 -0.22 5.15
C ASP A 131 -12.29 -0.22 5.92
N ASP A 132 -12.26 -0.55 7.21
CA ASP A 132 -13.42 -0.50 8.12
C ASP A 132 -13.98 0.94 8.23
N VAL A 133 -13.13 1.94 8.49
CA VAL A 133 -13.55 3.35 8.64
C VAL A 133 -14.20 3.87 7.35
N LEU A 134 -13.70 3.48 6.19
CA LEU A 134 -14.23 3.90 4.90
C LEU A 134 -15.49 3.12 4.50
N ALA A 135 -15.64 1.87 4.93
CA ALA A 135 -16.88 1.10 4.79
C ALA A 135 -18.01 1.73 5.62
N ASP A 136 -17.77 2.04 6.91
CA ASP A 136 -18.75 2.66 7.82
C ASP A 136 -19.24 4.03 7.32
N ARG A 137 -18.38 4.79 6.63
CA ARG A 137 -18.78 6.07 6.01
C ARG A 137 -19.72 5.90 4.81
N ASN A 138 -19.60 4.80 4.08
CA ASN A 138 -20.37 4.53 2.87
C ASN A 138 -21.67 3.75 3.15
N ASP A 139 -21.79 3.10 4.30
CA ASP A 139 -23.04 2.56 4.82
C ASP A 139 -23.46 3.31 6.10
N PRO A 140 -23.98 4.56 5.98
CA PRO A 140 -24.59 5.22 7.12
C PRO A 140 -25.86 4.45 7.44
N SER A 141 -25.75 3.41 8.27
CA SER A 141 -26.90 2.71 8.83
C SER A 141 -27.89 3.78 9.30
N PRO A 142 -29.14 3.79 8.80
CA PRO A 142 -30.07 4.83 9.16
C PRO A 142 -30.26 4.76 10.66
N ALA A 143 -29.79 5.79 11.37
CA ALA A 143 -29.98 5.91 12.79
C ALA A 143 -31.46 5.70 13.11
N VAL A 144 -31.76 4.60 13.78
CA VAL A 144 -33.07 4.33 14.33
C VAL A 144 -33.30 5.35 15.44
N THR A 145 -34.12 6.38 15.18
CA THR A 145 -35.18 6.91 16.08
C THR A 145 -35.96 8.03 15.44
#